data_AF-A0A2N2R0U1-F1
#
_entry.id   AF-A0A2N2R0U1-F1
#
_cell.length_a   1.000
_cell.length_b   1.000
_cell.length_c   1.000
_cell.angle_alpha   90.00
_cell.angle_beta   90.00
_cell.angle_gamma   90.00
#
_symmetry.space_group_name_H-M   'P 1'
#
loop_
_entity.id
_entity.type
_entity.pdbx_description
1 polymer ?
#
loop_
_entity_poly.entity_id
_entity_poly.type
_entity_poly.pdbx_seq_one_letter_code
_entity_poly.pdbx_strand_id
1 'polypeptide(L)' 'LESLGLWWGSFADSYFYSDSHNDLPLMTKVKTPIAVDPDEKLHAHASEMGWKIITLR' A
#
# COMPACT_ATOMS: atom_id res chain seq x y z
N LEU A 1 14.94 -9.45 -8.65
CA LEU A 1 14.92 -9.59 -7.16
C LEU A 1 15.10 -11.05 -6.77
N GLU A 2 14.27 -11.96 -7.27
CA GLU A 2 14.45 -13.40 -6.99
C GLU A 2 15.80 -13.96 -7.44
N SER A 3 16.33 -13.51 -8.59
CA SER A 3 17.68 -13.87 -9.04
C SER A 3 18.82 -13.35 -8.15
N LEU A 4 18.53 -12.41 -7.24
CA LEU A 4 19.44 -11.89 -6.22
C LEU A 4 19.18 -12.54 -4.84
N GLY A 5 18.26 -13.51 -4.75
CA GLY A 5 17.88 -14.16 -3.49
C GLY A 5 17.02 -13.30 -2.57
N LEU A 6 16.39 -12.25 -3.08
CA LEU A 6 15.55 -11.34 -2.30
C LEU A 6 14.07 -11.65 -2.50
N TRP A 7 13.36 -11.83 -1.39
CA TRP A 7 11.92 -12.07 -1.30
C TRP A 7 11.26 -11.01 -0.40
N TRP A 8 9.94 -11.09 -0.25
CA TRP A 8 9.15 -10.12 0.53
C TRP A 8 9.64 -9.96 1.98
N GLY A 9 10.10 -11.05 2.59
CA GLY A 9 10.68 -11.05 3.93
C GLY A 9 12.14 -10.55 4.01
N SER A 10 12.79 -10.28 2.88
CA SER A 10 14.18 -9.79 2.86
C SER A 10 14.27 -8.29 3.19
N PHE A 11 13.14 -7.57 3.19
CA PHE A 11 13.09 -6.15 3.48
C PHE A 11 12.56 -5.90 4.90
N ALA A 12 13.32 -5.09 5.67
CA ALA A 12 12.91 -4.65 7.00
C ALA A 12 11.61 -3.84 6.96
N ASP A 13 11.43 -3.03 5.91
CA ASP A 13 10.23 -2.26 5.66
C ASP A 13 9.80 -2.35 4.20
N SER A 14 8.50 -2.26 3.95
CA SER A 14 7.93 -2.19 2.61
C SER A 14 6.77 -1.19 2.61
N TYR A 15 6.83 -0.25 1.67
CA TYR A 15 5.85 0.80 1.51
C TYR A 15 5.19 0.66 0.14
N PHE A 16 3.89 0.97 0.08
CA PHE A 16 3.17 1.02 -1.18
C PHE A 16 2.24 2.22 -1.19
N TYR A 17 2.32 3.01 -2.25
CA TYR A 17 1.54 4.23 -2.44
C TYR A 17 0.59 4.01 -3.62
N SER A 18 -0.71 4.20 -3.43
CA SER A 18 -1.69 4.11 -4.51
C SER A 18 -2.87 5.02 -4.28
N ASP A 19 -3.46 5.49 -5.38
CA ASP A 19 -4.67 6.29 -5.48
C ASP A 19 -5.92 5.48 -5.84
N SER A 20 -5.76 4.19 -6.18
CA SER A 20 -6.86 3.38 -6.69
C SER A 20 -7.07 2.08 -5.92
N HIS A 21 -8.35 1.72 -5.74
CA HIS A 21 -8.72 0.43 -5.15
C HIS A 21 -8.24 -0.79 -5.94
N ASN A 22 -7.84 -0.63 -7.19
CA ASN A 22 -7.28 -1.71 -8.01
C ASN A 22 -6.03 -2.32 -7.37
N ASP A 23 -5.27 -1.53 -6.60
CA ASP A 23 -4.03 -1.98 -5.96
C ASP A 23 -4.21 -2.56 -4.57
N LEU A 24 -5.45 -2.64 -4.05
CA LEU A 24 -5.74 -3.25 -2.74
C LEU A 24 -5.07 -4.62 -2.53
N PRO A 25 -5.04 -5.56 -3.50
CA PRO A 25 -4.35 -6.84 -3.34
C PRO A 25 -2.83 -6.73 -3.16
N LEU A 26 -2.21 -5.64 -3.61
CA LEU A 26 -0.78 -5.38 -3.42
C LEU A 26 -0.52 -4.56 -2.16
N MET A 27 -1.36 -3.57 -1.88
CA MET A 27 -1.30 -2.76 -0.66
C MET A 27 -1.43 -3.62 0.60
N THR A 28 -2.30 -4.62 0.59
CA THR A 28 -2.48 -5.56 1.71
C THR A 28 -1.27 -6.46 1.97
N LYS A 29 -0.30 -6.53 1.05
CA LYS A 29 0.91 -7.36 1.19
C LYS A 29 2.10 -6.61 1.78
N VAL A 30 2.11 -5.28 1.75
CA VAL A 30 3.23 -4.49 2.29
C VAL A 30 3.04 -4.19 3.77
N LYS A 31 4.15 -3.85 4.46
CA LYS A 31 4.13 -3.48 5.87
C LYS A 31 3.47 -2.13 6.11
N THR A 32 3.61 -1.20 5.17
CA THR A 32 3.10 0.17 5.32
C THR A 32 2.41 0.64 4.04
N PRO A 33 1.13 0.27 3.84
CA PRO A 33 0.32 0.81 2.75
C PRO A 33 -0.09 2.26 3.04
N ILE A 34 -0.05 3.08 1.99
CA ILE A 34 -0.38 4.50 2.04
C ILE A 34 -1.31 4.81 0.86
N ALA A 35 -2.50 5.30 1.17
CA ALA A 35 -3.46 5.77 0.18
C ALA A 35 -3.13 7.22 -0.18
N VAL A 36 -2.98 7.53 -1.46
CA VAL A 36 -2.63 8.85 -1.97
C VAL A 36 -3.76 9.35 -2.84
N ASP A 37 -4.48 10.39 -2.44
CA ASP A 37 -5.66 10.87 -3.17
C ASP A 37 -6.65 9.74 -3.56
N PRO A 38 -7.04 8.88 -2.60
CA PRO A 38 -7.74 7.63 -2.90
C PRO A 38 -9.13 7.84 -3.49
N ASP A 39 -9.53 6.94 -4.38
CA ASP A 39 -10.94 6.77 -4.74
C ASP A 39 -11.80 6.37 -3.52
N GLU A 40 -13.14 6.49 -3.63
CA GLU A 40 -14.06 6.24 -2.51
C GLU A 40 -13.90 4.85 -1.88
N LYS A 41 -13.61 3.82 -2.70
CA LYS A 41 -13.44 2.45 -2.23
C LYS A 41 -12.13 2.27 -1.48
N LEU A 42 -11.04 2.80 -2.02
CA LEU A 42 -9.75 2.79 -1.36
C LEU A 42 -9.79 3.62 -0.08
N HIS A 43 -10.48 4.76 -0.09
CA HIS A 43 -10.66 5.61 1.09
C HIS A 43 -11.39 4.86 2.21
N ALA A 44 -12.51 4.18 1.89
CA ALA A 44 -13.25 3.38 2.86
C ALA A 44 -12.39 2.27 3.46
N HIS A 45 -11.69 1.51 2.63
CA HIS A 45 -10.82 0.42 3.08
C HIS A 45 -9.62 0.92 3.89
N ALA A 46 -8.96 1.98 3.43
CA ALA A 46 -7.84 2.61 4.13
C ALA A 46 -8.29 3.15 5.50
N SER A 47 -9.47 3.75 5.58
CA SER A 47 -10.04 4.24 6.84
C SER A 47 -10.37 3.10 7.82
N GLU A 48 -10.97 2.01 7.32
CA GLU A 48 -11.31 0.83 8.12
C GLU A 48 -10.06 0.14 8.67
N MET A 49 -9.02 0.02 7.85
CA MET A 49 -7.75 -0.64 8.22
C MET A 49 -6.75 0.30 8.92
N GLY A 50 -7.10 1.57 9.11
CA GLY A 50 -6.23 2.58 9.73
C GLY A 50 -4.98 2.91 8.90
N TRP A 51 -5.04 2.74 7.58
CA TRP A 51 -3.95 3.09 6.68
C TRP A 51 -3.79 4.60 6.59
N LYS A 52 -2.55 5.04 6.34
CA LYS A 52 -2.25 6.45 6.16
C LYS A 52 -2.86 6.93 4.84
N ILE A 53 -3.65 8.00 4.89
CA ILE A 53 -4.18 8.70 3.72
C ILE A 53 -3.45 10.03 3.59
N ILE A 54 -2.91 10.33 2.41
CA ILE A 54 -2.27 11.60 2.08
C ILE A 54 -2.87 12.20 0.81
N THR A 55 -2.75 13.51 0.67
CA THR A 55 -3.19 14.26 -0.52
C THR A 55 -2.02 15.07 -1.04
N LEU A 56 -1.74 15.00 -2.34
CA LEU A 56 -0.67 15.74 -3.00
C LEU A 56 -1.25 17.02 -3.62
N ARG A 57 -1.53 18.02 -2.78
CA ARG A 57 -1.93 19.37 -3.19
C ARG A 57 -0.82 20.38 -2.94
#